data_AF-A0A9Q1HML0-F1
#
_entry.id   AF-A0A9Q1HML0-F1
#
_cell.length_a   1.000
_cell.length_b   1.000
_cell.length_c   1.000
_cell.angle_alpha   90.00
_cell.angle_beta   90.00
_cell.angle_gamma   90.00
#
_symmetry.space_group_name_H-M   'P 1'
#
loop_
_entity.id
_entity.type
_entity.pdbx_description
1 polymer ?
#
loop_
_entity_poly.entity_id
_entity_poly.type
_entity_poly.pdbx_seq_one_letter_code
_entity_poly.pdbx_strand_id
1 'polypeptide(L)'
;MLLPLAAFFIRDWRMLLIAINVPGVFYLPLWRLIPESPRWLLSQGRVEEAEAILRAAARKNRVTAPEVIFQPLQTENKTEKLSRHNVGDLVKSKNIRWITIMLSFVWIAASIGYFALALNSSNLHGNPFLNCFLSAAVEVPGIILSWPLLRSCSRRLCLFASLFLGGVLLLFTPLIPRDLKLVSIALEMMGKFGFSVALTIVYPFTAELYPTVLRNTAVGTCSMAARLGSIAAPYFLYLGTYSKSLPYILMGGLCVLGGLLSLLLPETYGMPLPETLDHMQTIQRFKKTQNSNTLSGDTTAVENDSVL
;
A
#
# COMPACT_ATOMS: atom_id res chain seq x y z
N MET A 1 -6.93 -4.12 18.77
CA MET A 1 -6.71 -5.02 19.93
C MET A 1 -7.35 -4.48 21.22
N LEU A 2 -7.11 -3.22 21.61
CA LEU A 2 -7.68 -2.67 22.86
C LEU A 2 -9.20 -2.40 22.79
N LEU A 3 -9.74 -2.14 21.60
CA LEU A 3 -11.16 -1.79 21.41
C LEU A 3 -12.14 -2.87 21.89
N PRO A 4 -12.03 -4.16 21.51
CA PRO A 4 -12.97 -5.19 21.98
C PRO A 4 -12.84 -5.47 23.48
N LEU A 5 -11.61 -5.33 24.03
CA LEU A 5 -11.34 -5.51 25.45
C LEU A 5 -11.95 -4.36 26.27
N ALA A 6 -11.77 -3.12 25.83
CA ALA A 6 -12.43 -1.96 26.42
C ALA A 6 -13.96 -2.05 26.31
N ALA A 7 -14.49 -2.55 25.18
CA ALA A 7 -15.93 -2.74 24.97
C ALA A 7 -16.53 -3.86 25.83
N PHE A 8 -15.73 -4.85 26.24
CA PHE A 8 -16.16 -5.90 27.16
C PHE A 8 -16.38 -5.35 28.59
N PHE A 9 -15.50 -4.46 29.04
CA PHE A 9 -15.60 -3.84 30.37
C PHE A 9 -16.54 -2.62 30.40
N ILE A 10 -16.55 -1.82 29.34
CA ILE A 10 -17.33 -0.57 29.23
C ILE A 10 -18.42 -0.77 28.17
N ARG A 11 -19.64 -1.02 28.64
CA ARG A 11 -20.82 -1.26 27.77
C ARG A 11 -21.45 0.04 27.26
N ASP A 12 -21.23 1.16 27.93
CA ASP A 12 -21.69 2.47 27.48
C ASP A 12 -20.84 3.00 26.32
N TRP A 13 -21.45 3.12 25.14
CA TRP A 13 -20.76 3.54 23.91
C TRP A 13 -20.08 4.92 24.03
N ARG A 14 -20.65 5.84 24.81
CA ARG A 14 -20.07 7.17 25.08
C ARG A 14 -18.80 7.08 25.93
N MET A 15 -18.84 6.31 27.01
CA MET A 15 -17.68 6.10 27.88
C MET A 15 -16.59 5.31 27.16
N LEU A 16 -16.98 4.36 26.30
CA LEU A 16 -16.06 3.62 25.44
C LEU A 16 -15.32 4.58 24.48
N LEU A 17 -16.04 5.47 23.79
CA LEU A 17 -15.44 6.49 22.93
C LEU A 17 -14.45 7.38 23.68
N ILE A 18 -14.81 7.85 24.87
CA ILE A 18 -13.92 8.68 25.70
C ILE A 18 -12.66 7.86 26.07
N ALA A 19 -12.83 6.64 26.58
CA ALA A 19 -11.72 5.79 26.99
C ALA A 19 -10.71 5.48 25.87
N ILE A 20 -11.18 5.33 24.62
CA ILE A 20 -10.32 5.07 23.46
C ILE A 20 -9.59 6.34 22.99
N ASN A 21 -10.22 7.51 23.09
CA ASN A 21 -9.66 8.78 22.57
C ASN A 21 -8.79 9.53 23.58
N VAL A 22 -9.03 9.38 24.89
CA VAL A 22 -8.24 10.05 25.95
C VAL A 22 -6.74 9.75 25.84
N PRO A 23 -6.30 8.51 25.56
CA PRO A 23 -4.89 8.23 25.31
C PRO A 23 -4.29 9.06 24.17
N GLY A 24 -5.10 9.49 23.20
CA GLY A 24 -4.68 10.35 22.09
C GLY A 24 -4.23 11.74 22.54
N VAL A 25 -4.74 12.24 23.66
CA VAL A 25 -4.35 13.55 24.23
C VAL A 25 -2.89 13.54 24.68
N PHE A 26 -2.36 12.38 25.11
CA PHE A 26 -0.94 12.24 25.45
C PHE A 26 0.00 12.37 24.24
N TYR A 27 -0.52 12.39 23.01
CA TYR A 27 0.28 12.70 21.82
C TYR A 27 0.42 14.21 21.57
N LEU A 28 -0.38 15.09 22.19
CA LEU A 28 -0.25 16.55 22.00
C LEU A 28 1.14 17.11 22.35
N PRO A 29 1.83 16.66 23.42
CA PRO A 29 3.19 17.09 23.71
C PRO A 29 4.21 16.68 22.63
N LEU A 30 3.93 15.63 21.84
CA LEU A 30 4.86 15.19 20.78
C LEU A 30 5.06 16.25 19.71
N TRP A 31 4.07 17.11 19.47
CA TRP A 31 4.22 18.23 18.52
C TRP A 31 5.34 19.20 18.92
N ARG A 32 5.61 19.34 20.23
CA ARG A 32 6.73 20.15 20.75
C ARG A 32 8.06 19.39 20.74
N LEU A 33 8.03 18.06 20.83
CA LEU A 33 9.22 17.21 20.99
C LEU A 33 9.83 16.77 19.65
N ILE A 34 9.01 16.61 18.62
CA ILE A 34 9.44 16.09 17.32
C ILE A 34 9.75 17.28 16.39
N PRO A 35 11.02 17.45 15.97
CA PRO A 35 11.37 18.51 15.03
C PRO A 35 10.77 18.23 13.65
N GLU A 36 10.56 19.30 12.88
CA GLU A 36 10.07 19.21 11.50
C GLU A 36 11.05 18.47 10.58
N SER A 37 10.53 17.91 9.47
CA SER A 37 11.36 17.18 8.50
C SER A 37 12.39 18.10 7.84
N PRO A 38 13.71 17.80 7.92
CA PRO A 38 14.75 18.63 7.29
C PRO A 38 14.54 18.81 5.79
N ARG A 39 14.01 17.79 5.10
CA ARG A 39 13.70 17.85 3.66
C ARG A 39 12.59 18.85 3.35
N TRP A 40 11.58 18.96 4.22
CA TRP A 40 10.51 19.94 4.06
C TRP A 40 11.03 21.36 4.36
N LEU A 41 11.85 21.52 5.40
CA LEU A 41 12.48 22.81 5.72
C LEU A 41 13.34 23.33 4.54
N LEU A 42 14.11 22.46 3.89
CA LEU A 42 14.86 22.81 2.68
C LEU A 42 13.96 23.23 1.52
N SER A 43 12.84 22.54 1.29
CA SER A 43 11.92 22.90 0.19
C SER A 43 11.20 24.23 0.43
N GLN A 44 11.11 24.67 1.69
CA GLN A 44 10.61 26.00 2.08
C GLN A 44 11.72 27.07 2.13
N GLY A 45 12.97 26.74 1.81
CA GLY A 45 14.11 27.65 1.90
C GLY A 45 14.64 27.91 3.31
N ARG A 46 14.16 27.18 4.33
CA ARG A 46 14.61 27.27 5.73
C ARG A 46 15.85 26.40 5.97
N VAL A 47 16.95 26.75 5.30
CA VAL A 47 18.18 25.94 5.27
C VAL A 47 18.87 25.86 6.64
N GLU A 48 18.94 26.98 7.36
CA GLU A 48 19.62 27.05 8.67
C GLU A 48 18.98 26.12 9.71
N GLU A 49 17.64 26.06 9.75
CA GLU A 49 16.92 25.17 10.66
C GLU A 49 17.12 23.69 10.30
N ALA A 50 17.12 23.38 9.00
CA ALA A 50 17.38 22.02 8.51
C ALA A 50 18.80 21.56 8.91
N GLU A 51 19.80 22.43 8.78
CA GLU A 51 21.16 22.14 9.21
C GLU A 51 21.28 21.99 10.73
N ALA A 52 20.61 22.84 11.51
CA ALA A 52 20.63 22.76 12.97
C ALA A 52 20.10 21.40 13.47
N ILE A 53 19.01 20.91 12.87
CA ILE A 53 18.42 19.59 13.18
C ILE A 53 19.40 18.47 12.80
N LEU A 54 20.00 18.53 11.61
CA LEU A 54 20.94 17.50 11.15
C LEU A 54 22.24 17.49 11.98
N ARG A 55 22.78 18.65 12.35
CA ARG A 55 23.94 18.72 13.26
C ARG A 55 23.60 18.21 14.65
N ALA A 56 22.40 18.48 15.16
CA ALA A 56 21.93 17.91 16.43
C ALA A 56 21.80 16.38 16.37
N ALA A 57 21.27 15.84 15.27
CA ALA A 57 21.19 14.40 15.03
C ALA A 57 22.58 13.76 14.89
N ALA A 58 23.51 14.40 14.18
CA ALA A 58 24.89 13.96 14.02
C ALA A 58 25.64 13.91 15.37
N ARG A 59 25.47 14.94 16.22
CA ARG A 59 25.99 14.95 17.60
C ARG A 59 25.45 13.78 18.43
N LYS A 60 24.14 13.52 18.34
CA LYS A 60 23.49 12.42 19.06
C LYS A 60 23.97 11.04 18.58
N ASN A 61 24.24 10.91 17.28
CA ASN A 61 24.74 9.69 16.66
C ASN A 61 26.28 9.57 16.69
N ARG A 62 27.00 10.53 17.28
CA ARG A 62 28.47 10.59 17.36
C ARG A 62 29.16 10.51 15.99
N VAL A 63 28.55 11.10 14.97
CA VAL A 63 29.12 11.20 13.61
C VAL A 63 29.56 12.65 13.38
N THR A 64 30.75 12.84 12.80
CA THR A 64 31.24 14.17 12.39
C THR A 64 30.46 14.63 11.17
N ALA A 65 29.64 15.66 11.34
CA ALA A 65 28.96 16.31 10.22
C ALA A 65 29.96 17.19 9.43
N PRO A 66 29.89 17.21 8.09
CA PRO A 66 30.68 18.14 7.29
C PRO A 66 30.31 19.60 7.61
N GLU A 67 31.26 20.52 7.46
CA GLU A 67 31.07 21.96 7.77
C GLU A 67 29.93 22.58 6.96
N VAL A 68 29.82 22.20 5.68
CA VAL A 68 28.72 22.55 4.79
C VAL A 68 27.90 21.30 4.52
N ILE A 69 26.70 21.20 5.10
CA ILE A 69 25.79 20.05 4.88
C ILE A 69 25.01 20.27 3.59
N PHE A 70 24.57 21.49 3.35
CA PHE A 70 23.98 21.91 2.09
C PHE A 70 24.86 22.99 1.48
N GLN A 71 25.45 22.73 0.31
CA GLN A 71 26.01 23.82 -0.48
C GLN A 71 24.88 24.81 -0.76
N PRO A 72 25.10 26.14 -0.62
CA PRO A 72 24.12 27.10 -1.07
C PRO A 72 23.86 26.78 -2.53
N LEU A 73 22.65 26.30 -2.84
CA LEU A 73 22.14 26.24 -4.20
C LEU A 73 22.12 27.69 -4.68
N GLN A 74 23.26 28.17 -5.17
CA GLN A 74 23.41 29.45 -5.82
C GLN A 74 22.52 29.40 -7.04
N THR A 75 21.33 30.01 -6.92
CA THR A 75 20.72 30.84 -7.97
C THR A 75 20.55 30.23 -9.36
N GLU A 76 20.59 28.91 -9.53
CA GLU A 76 20.08 28.22 -10.71
C GLU A 76 18.81 27.47 -10.32
N ASN A 77 17.70 27.86 -10.94
CA ASN A 77 16.34 27.34 -10.77
C ASN A 77 15.48 27.91 -9.63
N LYS A 78 15.50 29.24 -9.45
CA LYS A 78 14.27 29.98 -9.03
C LYS A 78 13.11 29.81 -10.05
N THR A 79 13.35 29.13 -11.17
CA THR A 79 12.41 28.88 -12.29
C THR A 79 12.11 27.41 -12.54
N GLU A 80 12.54 26.48 -11.69
CA GLU A 80 11.76 25.26 -11.49
C GLU A 80 11.01 25.48 -10.18
N LYS A 81 9.83 26.11 -10.25
CA LYS A 81 8.74 25.69 -9.36
C LYS A 81 8.83 24.17 -9.41
N LEU A 82 9.21 23.50 -8.31
CA LEU A 82 8.99 22.06 -8.07
C LEU A 82 7.76 21.74 -8.87
N SER A 83 7.92 21.17 -10.06
CA SER A 83 6.81 21.18 -11.02
C SER A 83 5.73 20.46 -10.26
N ARG A 84 4.63 21.18 -9.99
CA ARG A 84 3.55 20.70 -9.15
C ARG A 84 2.97 19.57 -9.95
N HIS A 85 3.59 18.41 -9.84
CA HIS A 85 3.26 17.27 -10.65
C HIS A 85 1.90 16.87 -10.17
N ASN A 86 0.92 17.18 -10.99
CA ASN A 86 -0.46 17.03 -10.60
C ASN A 86 -0.83 15.56 -10.79
N VAL A 87 -1.96 15.14 -10.23
CA VAL A 87 -2.48 13.78 -10.44
C VAL A 87 -2.57 13.44 -11.94
N GLY A 88 -2.80 14.46 -12.79
CA GLY A 88 -2.80 14.33 -14.25
C GLY A 88 -1.45 13.86 -14.85
N ASP A 89 -0.32 14.10 -14.21
CA ASP A 89 1.00 13.65 -14.70
C ASP A 89 1.19 12.14 -14.55
N LEU A 90 0.46 11.48 -13.64
CA LEU A 90 0.42 10.02 -13.54
C LEU A 90 -0.25 9.38 -14.76
N VAL A 91 -1.09 10.13 -15.46
CA VAL A 91 -1.85 9.65 -16.62
C VAL A 91 -1.16 10.00 -17.93
N LYS A 92 -0.17 10.91 -17.94
CA LYS A 92 0.51 11.36 -19.17
C LYS A 92 1.26 10.23 -19.88
N SER A 93 2.10 9.49 -19.17
CA SER A 93 2.85 8.37 -19.75
C SER A 93 2.00 7.09 -19.80
N LYS A 94 2.03 6.39 -20.94
CA LYS A 94 1.28 5.13 -21.16
C LYS A 94 1.69 4.05 -20.15
N ASN A 95 2.97 3.96 -19.78
CA ASN A 95 3.46 3.00 -18.80
C ASN A 95 2.94 3.32 -17.39
N ILE A 96 3.09 4.57 -16.95
CA ILE A 96 2.65 5.04 -15.62
C ILE A 96 1.14 4.91 -15.46
N ARG A 97 0.38 5.21 -16.52
CA ARG A 97 -1.06 5.05 -16.53
C ARG A 97 -1.48 3.60 -16.27
N TRP A 98 -0.92 2.65 -17.00
CA TRP A 98 -1.25 1.23 -16.81
C TRP A 98 -0.83 0.72 -15.44
N ILE A 99 0.35 1.10 -14.95
CA ILE A 99 0.80 0.78 -13.58
C ILE A 99 -0.19 1.34 -12.55
N THR A 100 -0.59 2.61 -12.69
CA THR A 100 -1.52 3.28 -11.76
C THR A 100 -2.90 2.64 -11.77
N ILE A 101 -3.44 2.27 -12.94
CA ILE A 101 -4.74 1.58 -13.04
C ILE A 101 -4.68 0.21 -12.37
N MET A 102 -3.66 -0.59 -12.67
CA MET A 102 -3.52 -1.93 -12.09
C MET A 102 -3.33 -1.85 -10.57
N LEU A 103 -2.50 -0.93 -10.11
CA LEU A 103 -2.25 -0.74 -8.69
C LEU A 103 -3.51 -0.22 -7.98
N SER A 104 -4.21 0.75 -8.54
CA SER A 104 -5.48 1.26 -7.99
C SER A 104 -6.52 0.14 -7.86
N PHE A 105 -6.61 -0.76 -8.83
CA PHE A 105 -7.48 -1.93 -8.75
C PHE A 105 -7.07 -2.87 -7.61
N VAL A 106 -5.77 -3.16 -7.47
CA VAL A 106 -5.25 -3.99 -6.37
C VAL A 106 -5.58 -3.37 -5.00
N TRP A 107 -5.41 -2.04 -4.87
CA TRP A 107 -5.76 -1.30 -3.66
C TRP A 107 -7.26 -1.36 -3.34
N ILE A 108 -8.12 -1.21 -4.36
CA ILE A 108 -9.58 -1.35 -4.20
C ILE A 108 -9.93 -2.77 -3.74
N ALA A 109 -9.42 -3.80 -4.42
CA ALA A 109 -9.73 -5.20 -4.09
C ALA A 109 -9.26 -5.57 -2.67
N ALA A 110 -8.02 -5.22 -2.31
CA ALA A 110 -7.48 -5.46 -0.98
C ALA A 110 -8.27 -4.73 0.12
N SER A 111 -8.68 -3.48 -0.15
CA SER A 111 -9.47 -2.68 0.79
C SER A 111 -10.88 -3.24 0.99
N ILE A 112 -11.57 -3.63 -0.10
CA ILE A 112 -12.89 -4.30 -0.01
C ILE A 112 -12.75 -5.57 0.83
N GLY A 113 -11.78 -6.43 0.51
CA GLY A 113 -11.53 -7.69 1.24
C GLY A 113 -11.31 -7.46 2.74
N TYR A 114 -10.44 -6.52 3.08
CA TYR A 114 -10.12 -6.19 4.47
C TYR A 114 -11.32 -5.61 5.24
N PHE A 115 -11.95 -4.56 4.72
CA PHE A 115 -13.02 -3.88 5.43
C PHE A 115 -14.30 -4.70 5.50
N ALA A 116 -14.65 -5.45 4.44
CA ALA A 116 -15.82 -6.30 4.47
C ALA A 116 -15.64 -7.44 5.51
N LEU A 117 -14.46 -8.06 5.61
CA LEU A 117 -14.23 -9.05 6.68
C LEU A 117 -14.17 -8.42 8.07
N ALA A 118 -13.60 -7.23 8.21
CA ALA A 118 -13.58 -6.52 9.48
C ALA A 118 -15.01 -6.22 9.97
N LEU A 119 -15.88 -5.74 9.07
CA LEU A 119 -17.29 -5.46 9.37
C LEU A 119 -18.13 -6.73 9.56
N ASN A 120 -17.82 -7.81 8.83
CA ASN A 120 -18.51 -9.09 8.99
C ASN A 120 -18.11 -9.85 10.26
N SER A 121 -16.99 -9.49 10.89
CA SER A 121 -16.46 -10.22 12.05
C SER A 121 -17.42 -10.29 13.24
N SER A 122 -18.36 -9.33 13.36
CA SER A 122 -19.42 -9.36 14.39
C SER A 122 -20.62 -10.24 14.02
N ASN A 123 -20.84 -10.51 12.73
CA ASN A 123 -21.95 -11.33 12.22
C ASN A 123 -21.58 -12.81 12.09
N LEU A 124 -20.32 -13.15 12.32
CA LEU A 124 -19.83 -14.52 12.43
C LEU A 124 -20.55 -15.27 13.55
N HIS A 125 -20.77 -16.57 13.34
CA HIS A 125 -21.35 -17.45 14.35
C HIS A 125 -20.51 -17.43 15.65
N GLY A 126 -21.17 -17.45 16.81
CA GLY A 126 -20.49 -17.49 18.12
C GLY A 126 -20.55 -16.16 18.87
N ASN A 127 -19.54 -15.88 19.69
CA ASN A 127 -19.47 -14.65 20.49
C ASN A 127 -18.86 -13.50 19.65
N PRO A 128 -19.61 -12.41 19.38
CA PRO A 128 -19.13 -11.31 18.54
C PRO A 128 -17.88 -10.61 19.08
N PHE A 129 -17.74 -10.49 20.41
CA PHE A 129 -16.56 -9.87 21.03
C PHE A 129 -15.31 -10.72 20.82
N LEU A 130 -15.45 -12.04 20.91
CA LEU A 130 -14.34 -12.98 20.71
C LEU A 130 -13.92 -13.02 19.22
N ASN A 131 -14.89 -13.02 18.31
CA ASN A 131 -14.61 -12.95 16.86
C ASN A 131 -13.94 -11.62 16.48
N CYS A 132 -14.39 -10.49 17.05
CA CYS A 132 -13.75 -9.19 16.85
C CYS A 132 -12.34 -9.13 17.44
N PHE A 133 -12.13 -9.72 18.61
CA PHE A 133 -10.80 -9.84 19.22
C PHE A 133 -9.85 -10.69 18.36
N LEU A 134 -10.29 -11.88 17.91
CA LEU A 134 -9.51 -12.75 17.02
C LEU A 134 -9.19 -12.04 15.69
N SER A 135 -10.19 -11.37 15.11
CA SER A 135 -10.05 -10.56 13.90
C SER A 135 -8.95 -9.50 14.06
N ALA A 136 -8.89 -8.82 15.21
CA ALA A 136 -7.81 -7.88 15.50
C ALA A 136 -6.48 -8.56 15.87
N ALA A 137 -6.52 -9.76 16.46
CA ALA A 137 -5.33 -10.50 16.89
C ALA A 137 -4.51 -10.98 15.70
N VAL A 138 -5.20 -11.43 14.66
CA VAL A 138 -4.62 -11.97 13.43
C VAL A 138 -3.89 -10.91 12.59
N GLU A 139 -4.21 -9.62 12.77
CA GLU A 139 -3.49 -8.53 12.09
C GLU A 139 -2.04 -8.41 12.60
N VAL A 140 -1.80 -8.63 13.89
CA VAL A 140 -0.47 -8.51 14.52
C VAL A 140 0.57 -9.44 13.89
N PRO A 141 0.35 -10.78 13.82
CA PRO A 141 1.30 -11.66 13.15
C PRO A 141 1.39 -11.37 11.65
N GLY A 142 0.32 -10.87 11.02
CA GLY A 142 0.37 -10.46 9.61
C GLY A 142 1.35 -9.32 9.37
N ILE A 143 1.31 -8.29 10.21
CA ILE A 143 2.24 -7.16 10.15
C ILE A 143 3.66 -7.61 10.50
N ILE A 144 3.85 -8.44 11.54
CA ILE A 144 5.17 -8.96 11.91
C ILE A 144 5.75 -9.81 10.77
N LEU A 145 4.94 -10.66 10.13
CA LEU A 145 5.38 -11.48 8.99
C LEU A 145 5.69 -10.64 7.75
N SER A 146 5.02 -9.51 7.56
CA SER A 146 5.30 -8.62 6.41
C SER A 146 6.74 -8.08 6.42
N TRP A 147 7.34 -7.89 7.60
CA TRP A 147 8.69 -7.37 7.75
C TRP A 147 9.78 -8.25 7.08
N PRO A 148 9.93 -9.55 7.44
CA PRO A 148 10.88 -10.43 6.76
C PRO A 148 10.51 -10.66 5.28
N LEU A 149 9.22 -10.71 4.94
CA LEU A 149 8.78 -10.84 3.55
C LEU A 149 9.27 -9.68 2.68
N LEU A 150 9.17 -8.44 3.17
CA LEU A 150 9.66 -7.26 2.45
C LEU A 150 11.19 -7.23 2.29
N ARG A 151 11.91 -7.87 3.22
CA ARG A 151 13.38 -7.91 3.23
C ARG A 151 13.95 -9.01 2.34
N SER A 152 13.30 -10.17 2.25
CA SER A 152 13.89 -11.38 1.66
C SER A 152 13.17 -11.89 0.41
N CYS A 153 11.97 -11.39 0.12
CA CYS A 153 11.17 -11.90 -1.00
C CYS A 153 10.80 -10.80 -2.00
N SER A 154 10.59 -11.23 -3.24
CA SER A 154 10.03 -10.41 -4.32
C SER A 154 8.69 -9.79 -3.88
N ARG A 155 8.60 -8.46 -3.92
CA ARG A 155 7.43 -7.71 -3.41
C ARG A 155 6.18 -8.08 -4.18
N ARG A 156 6.34 -8.26 -5.49
CA ARG A 156 5.30 -8.70 -6.42
C ARG A 156 4.75 -10.09 -6.08
N LEU A 157 5.64 -11.05 -5.82
CA LEU A 157 5.23 -12.42 -5.49
C LEU A 157 4.57 -12.47 -4.11
N CYS A 158 5.04 -11.68 -3.15
CA CYS A 158 4.39 -11.60 -1.84
C CYS A 158 2.99 -11.00 -1.94
N LEU A 159 2.82 -9.94 -2.74
CA LEU A 159 1.52 -9.32 -2.98
C LEU A 159 0.56 -10.28 -3.70
N PHE A 160 1.04 -11.00 -4.71
CA PHE A 160 0.27 -12.04 -5.38
C PHE A 160 -0.13 -13.14 -4.41
N ALA A 161 0.84 -13.75 -3.70
CA ALA A 161 0.59 -14.89 -2.83
C ALA A 161 -0.37 -14.54 -1.70
N SER A 162 -0.23 -13.36 -1.08
CA SER A 162 -1.10 -12.92 0.01
C SER A 162 -2.54 -12.65 -0.45
N LEU A 163 -2.73 -11.96 -1.57
CA LEU A 163 -4.07 -11.71 -2.15
C LEU A 163 -4.72 -12.96 -2.72
N PHE A 164 -3.94 -13.82 -3.38
CA PHE A 164 -4.41 -15.06 -3.95
C PHE A 164 -4.83 -16.04 -2.84
N LEU A 165 -3.99 -16.24 -1.83
CA LEU A 165 -4.31 -17.08 -0.68
C LEU A 165 -5.55 -16.55 0.05
N GLY A 166 -5.59 -15.23 0.34
CA GLY A 166 -6.73 -14.62 1.01
C GLY A 166 -8.03 -14.75 0.21
N GLY A 167 -7.97 -14.53 -1.10
CA GLY A 167 -9.12 -14.63 -1.99
C GLY A 167 -9.62 -16.07 -2.16
N VAL A 168 -8.72 -17.04 -2.37
CA VAL A 168 -9.07 -18.46 -2.52
C VAL A 168 -9.71 -19.01 -1.24
N LEU A 169 -9.17 -18.67 -0.06
CA LEU A 169 -9.77 -19.07 1.22
C LEU A 169 -11.18 -18.51 1.40
N LEU A 170 -11.44 -17.28 0.96
CA LEU A 170 -12.80 -16.74 0.94
C LEU A 170 -13.73 -17.49 0.00
N LEU A 171 -13.25 -17.90 -1.19
CA LEU A 171 -14.05 -18.69 -2.13
C LEU A 171 -14.43 -20.07 -1.58
N PHE A 172 -13.58 -20.68 -0.75
CA PHE A 172 -13.87 -21.96 -0.10
C PHE A 172 -14.81 -21.83 1.12
N THR A 173 -14.88 -20.65 1.74
CA THR A 173 -15.74 -20.41 2.91
C THR A 173 -17.22 -20.79 2.70
N PRO A 174 -17.89 -20.44 1.58
CA PRO A 174 -19.29 -20.83 1.36
C PRO A 174 -19.52 -22.30 1.04
N LEU A 175 -18.49 -23.09 0.70
CA LEU A 175 -18.62 -24.52 0.43
C LEU A 175 -18.70 -25.35 1.73
N ILE A 176 -18.35 -24.76 2.87
CA ILE A 176 -18.31 -25.47 4.16
C ILE A 176 -19.73 -25.59 4.74
N PRO A 177 -20.15 -26.79 5.18
CA PRO A 177 -21.45 -26.99 5.82
C PRO A 177 -21.56 -26.21 7.14
N ARG A 178 -22.78 -25.75 7.46
CA ARG A 178 -23.08 -24.85 8.58
C ARG A 178 -22.75 -25.44 9.97
N ASP A 179 -22.55 -26.75 10.05
CA ASP A 179 -22.25 -27.46 11.29
C ASP A 179 -20.80 -27.22 11.75
N LEU A 180 -19.90 -26.83 10.85
CA LEU A 180 -18.47 -26.61 11.13
C LEU A 180 -18.14 -25.12 11.33
N LYS A 181 -18.78 -24.49 12.32
CA LYS A 181 -18.62 -23.05 12.63
C LYS A 181 -17.16 -22.63 12.86
N LEU A 182 -16.38 -23.46 13.57
CA LEU A 182 -14.97 -23.18 13.84
C LEU A 182 -14.12 -23.13 12.58
N VAL A 183 -14.41 -23.98 11.59
CA VAL A 183 -13.68 -24.04 10.32
C VAL A 183 -13.98 -22.80 9.48
N SER A 184 -15.25 -22.37 9.43
CA SER A 184 -15.63 -21.11 8.76
C SER A 184 -14.94 -19.90 9.39
N ILE A 185 -14.90 -19.80 10.72
CA ILE A 185 -14.18 -18.72 11.41
C ILE A 185 -12.69 -18.79 11.09
N ALA A 186 -12.07 -19.97 11.12
CA ALA A 186 -10.65 -20.14 10.82
C ALA A 186 -10.31 -19.70 9.38
N LEU A 187 -11.12 -20.08 8.38
CA LEU A 187 -10.93 -19.63 7.00
C LEU A 187 -11.06 -18.11 6.84
N GLU A 188 -12.05 -17.50 7.48
CA GLU A 188 -12.21 -16.04 7.45
C GLU A 188 -11.03 -15.32 8.11
N MET A 189 -10.54 -15.84 9.23
CA MET A 189 -9.36 -15.29 9.92
C MET A 189 -8.11 -15.44 9.06
N MET A 190 -7.88 -16.60 8.43
CA MET A 190 -6.76 -16.78 7.49
C MET A 190 -6.89 -15.88 6.25
N GLY A 191 -8.10 -15.66 5.74
CA GLY A 191 -8.37 -14.71 4.68
C GLY A 191 -7.98 -13.29 5.09
N LYS A 192 -8.43 -12.86 6.28
CA LYS A 192 -8.10 -11.55 6.85
C LYS A 192 -6.59 -11.38 7.08
N PHE A 193 -5.91 -12.43 7.52
CA PHE A 193 -4.45 -12.45 7.63
C PHE A 193 -3.79 -12.11 6.29
N GLY A 194 -4.19 -12.80 5.22
CA GLY A 194 -3.69 -12.56 3.86
C GLY A 194 -3.90 -11.11 3.41
N PHE A 195 -5.08 -10.55 3.62
CA PHE A 195 -5.36 -9.14 3.28
C PHE A 195 -4.56 -8.15 4.10
N SER A 196 -4.32 -8.43 5.38
CA SER A 196 -3.53 -7.57 6.26
C SER A 196 -2.06 -7.51 5.81
N VAL A 197 -1.50 -8.67 5.44
CA VAL A 197 -0.16 -8.75 4.82
C VAL A 197 -0.13 -8.01 3.48
N ALA A 198 -1.12 -8.24 2.61
CA ALA A 198 -1.20 -7.59 1.30
C ALA A 198 -1.25 -6.06 1.42
N LEU A 199 -2.10 -5.54 2.32
CA LEU A 199 -2.20 -4.11 2.59
C LEU A 199 -0.88 -3.55 3.14
N THR A 200 -0.16 -4.28 3.99
CA THR A 200 1.12 -3.80 4.53
C THR A 200 2.21 -3.74 3.46
N ILE A 201 2.21 -4.69 2.52
CA ILE A 201 3.18 -4.76 1.41
C ILE A 201 2.89 -3.75 0.31
N VAL A 202 1.61 -3.45 0.03
CA VAL A 202 1.25 -2.58 -1.11
C VAL A 202 1.68 -1.13 -0.90
N TYR A 203 1.76 -0.62 0.34
CA TYR A 203 2.27 0.74 0.64
C TYR A 203 3.73 0.93 0.18
N PRO A 204 4.72 0.16 0.68
CA PRO A 204 6.11 0.30 0.25
C PRO A 204 6.28 -0.08 -1.22
N PHE A 205 5.55 -1.09 -1.72
CA PHE A 205 5.60 -1.45 -3.14
C PHE A 205 5.16 -0.29 -4.05
N THR A 206 4.08 0.41 -3.70
CA THR A 206 3.65 1.63 -4.41
C THR A 206 4.72 2.71 -4.34
N ALA A 207 5.40 2.87 -3.20
CA ALA A 207 6.47 3.85 -3.09
C ALA A 207 7.70 3.50 -3.96
N GLU A 208 8.06 2.23 -4.06
CA GLU A 208 9.20 1.75 -4.83
C GLU A 208 8.99 1.82 -6.34
N LEU A 209 7.76 1.65 -6.83
CA LEU A 209 7.47 1.72 -8.27
C LEU A 209 7.61 3.11 -8.86
N TYR A 210 7.28 4.15 -8.09
CA TYR A 210 7.20 5.51 -8.60
C TYR A 210 8.46 6.33 -8.28
N PRO A 211 8.87 7.22 -9.21
CA PRO A 211 10.01 8.09 -8.99
C PRO A 211 9.74 9.06 -7.85
N THR A 212 10.81 9.53 -7.21
CA THR A 212 10.73 10.42 -6.03
C THR A 212 9.79 11.61 -6.23
N VAL A 213 9.77 12.19 -7.44
CA VAL A 213 8.91 13.32 -7.83
C VAL A 213 7.40 13.00 -7.84
N LEU A 214 7.01 11.76 -8.17
CA LEU A 214 5.60 11.34 -8.27
C LEU A 214 5.17 10.42 -7.12
N ARG A 215 6.10 9.95 -6.31
CA ARG A 215 5.88 8.92 -5.28
C ARG A 215 4.75 9.28 -4.32
N ASN A 216 4.79 10.48 -3.74
CA ASN A 216 3.78 10.90 -2.77
C ASN A 216 2.40 11.03 -3.43
N THR A 217 2.33 11.58 -4.63
CA THR A 217 1.09 11.72 -5.41
C THR A 217 0.52 10.36 -5.79
N ALA A 218 1.36 9.39 -6.16
CA ALA A 218 0.96 8.03 -6.51
C ALA A 218 0.42 7.26 -5.30
N VAL A 219 1.15 7.27 -4.18
CA VAL A 219 0.69 6.63 -2.93
C VAL A 219 -0.63 7.27 -2.48
N GLY A 220 -0.74 8.60 -2.52
CA GLY A 220 -1.98 9.31 -2.20
C GLY A 220 -3.15 8.93 -3.10
N THR A 221 -2.93 8.90 -4.42
CA THR A 221 -3.96 8.54 -5.40
C THR A 221 -4.43 7.09 -5.23
N CYS A 222 -3.50 6.15 -5.06
CA CYS A 222 -3.84 4.75 -4.81
C CYS A 222 -4.55 4.57 -3.46
N SER A 223 -4.17 5.33 -2.43
CA SER A 223 -4.86 5.32 -1.14
C SER A 223 -6.28 5.88 -1.25
N MET A 224 -6.51 6.92 -2.05
CA MET A 224 -7.85 7.41 -2.36
C MET A 224 -8.69 6.34 -3.08
N ALA A 225 -8.12 5.62 -4.04
CA ALA A 225 -8.78 4.48 -4.68
C ALA A 225 -9.14 3.40 -3.64
N ALA A 226 -8.26 3.08 -2.71
CA ALA A 226 -8.54 2.16 -1.61
C ALA A 226 -9.76 2.60 -0.77
N ARG A 227 -9.97 3.92 -0.59
CA ARG A 227 -11.14 4.43 0.15
C ARG A 227 -12.45 4.17 -0.58
N LEU A 228 -12.45 4.19 -1.91
CA LEU A 228 -13.62 3.75 -2.69
C LEU A 228 -13.97 2.29 -2.36
N GLY A 229 -12.95 1.43 -2.22
CA GLY A 229 -13.14 0.06 -1.76
C GLY A 229 -13.75 -0.04 -0.35
N SER A 230 -13.29 0.80 0.59
CA SER A 230 -13.85 0.83 1.95
C SER A 230 -15.30 1.33 2.00
N ILE A 231 -15.67 2.26 1.13
CA ILE A 231 -17.06 2.75 0.98
C ILE A 231 -17.93 1.65 0.37
N ALA A 232 -17.40 0.88 -0.57
CA ALA A 232 -18.12 -0.23 -1.21
C ALA A 232 -18.31 -1.44 -0.29
N ALA A 233 -17.39 -1.70 0.64
CA ALA A 233 -17.38 -2.86 1.55
C ALA A 233 -18.72 -3.18 2.25
N PRO A 234 -19.43 -2.23 2.90
CA PRO A 234 -20.73 -2.52 3.52
C PRO A 234 -21.80 -2.96 2.52
N TYR A 235 -21.76 -2.49 1.27
CA TYR A 235 -22.69 -2.93 0.23
C TYR A 235 -22.45 -4.39 -0.15
N PHE A 236 -21.19 -4.84 -0.22
CA PHE A 236 -20.89 -6.26 -0.41
C PHE A 236 -21.48 -7.12 0.70
N LEU A 237 -21.43 -6.66 1.96
CA LEU A 237 -22.05 -7.37 3.07
C LEU A 237 -23.58 -7.36 3.02
N TYR A 238 -24.17 -6.25 2.56
CA TYR A 238 -25.61 -6.15 2.37
C TYR A 238 -26.14 -7.18 1.36
N LEU A 239 -25.36 -7.51 0.32
CA LEU A 239 -25.70 -8.60 -0.62
C LEU A 239 -25.84 -9.97 0.07
N GLY A 240 -25.25 -10.14 1.26
CA GLY A 240 -25.40 -11.31 2.11
C GLY A 240 -26.82 -11.56 2.62
N THR A 241 -27.69 -10.55 2.58
CA THR A 241 -29.11 -10.67 2.93
C THR A 241 -29.89 -11.49 1.90
N TYR A 242 -29.54 -11.37 0.61
CA TYR A 242 -30.13 -12.16 -0.47
C TYR A 242 -29.54 -13.57 -0.50
N SER A 243 -28.21 -13.68 -0.38
CA SER A 243 -27.54 -14.98 -0.33
C SER A 243 -26.24 -14.90 0.46
N LYS A 244 -26.10 -15.75 1.48
CA LYS A 244 -24.94 -15.75 2.39
C LYS A 244 -23.60 -15.99 1.68
N SER A 245 -23.59 -16.70 0.54
CA SER A 245 -22.36 -17.08 -0.17
C SER A 245 -21.84 -15.98 -1.11
N LEU A 246 -22.71 -15.09 -1.58
CA LEU A 246 -22.41 -14.18 -2.68
C LEU A 246 -21.40 -13.08 -2.31
N PRO A 247 -21.41 -12.49 -1.10
CA PRO A 247 -20.36 -11.56 -0.67
C PRO A 247 -18.96 -12.20 -0.73
N TYR A 248 -18.82 -13.43 -0.23
CA TYR A 248 -17.55 -14.16 -0.22
C TYR A 248 -17.05 -14.48 -1.63
N ILE A 249 -17.95 -14.88 -2.54
CA ILE A 249 -17.61 -15.17 -3.93
C ILE A 249 -17.13 -13.91 -4.65
N LEU A 250 -17.85 -12.80 -4.51
CA LEU A 250 -17.48 -11.54 -5.15
C LEU A 250 -16.17 -10.97 -4.59
N MET A 251 -16.02 -10.93 -3.27
CA MET A 251 -14.81 -10.45 -2.62
C MET A 251 -13.60 -11.33 -2.97
N GLY A 252 -13.76 -12.66 -2.84
CA GLY A 252 -12.72 -13.63 -3.17
C GLY A 252 -12.30 -13.54 -4.64
N GLY A 253 -13.27 -13.44 -5.55
CA GLY A 253 -13.01 -13.27 -6.99
C GLY A 253 -12.28 -11.97 -7.32
N LEU A 254 -12.69 -10.84 -6.76
CA LEU A 254 -12.01 -9.55 -6.94
C LEU A 254 -10.57 -9.61 -6.43
N CYS A 255 -10.34 -10.26 -5.29
CA CYS A 255 -9.03 -10.39 -4.67
C CYS A 255 -8.11 -11.33 -5.45
N VAL A 256 -8.62 -12.46 -5.95
CA VAL A 256 -7.86 -13.36 -6.84
C VAL A 256 -7.48 -12.63 -8.13
N LEU A 257 -8.42 -11.89 -8.74
CA LEU A 257 -8.14 -11.07 -9.92
C LEU A 257 -7.09 -10.00 -9.61
N GLY A 258 -7.20 -9.32 -8.46
CA GLY A 258 -6.21 -8.34 -8.00
C GLY A 258 -4.84 -8.96 -7.80
N GLY A 259 -4.76 -10.14 -7.20
CA GLY A 259 -3.53 -10.93 -7.08
C GLY A 259 -2.94 -11.23 -8.47
N LEU A 260 -3.72 -11.76 -9.41
CA LEU A 260 -3.25 -12.07 -10.76
C LEU A 260 -2.76 -10.81 -11.50
N LEU A 261 -3.47 -9.69 -11.37
CA LEU A 261 -3.02 -8.40 -11.90
C LEU A 261 -1.72 -7.93 -11.25
N SER A 262 -1.49 -8.24 -9.97
CA SER A 262 -0.25 -7.91 -9.28
C SER A 262 0.99 -8.54 -9.94
N LEU A 263 0.87 -9.72 -10.55
CA LEU A 263 1.97 -10.39 -11.25
C LEU A 263 2.44 -9.65 -12.50
N LEU A 264 1.57 -8.85 -13.12
CA LEU A 264 1.93 -8.04 -14.29
C LEU A 264 2.75 -6.80 -13.93
N LEU A 265 2.76 -6.37 -12.66
CA LEU A 265 3.57 -5.24 -12.22
C LEU A 265 5.08 -5.59 -12.30
N PRO A 266 5.94 -4.58 -12.50
CA PRO A 266 7.39 -4.77 -12.49
C PRO A 266 7.89 -5.14 -11.08
N GLU A 267 9.04 -5.84 -11.03
CA GLU A 267 9.67 -6.28 -9.78
C GLU A 267 10.61 -5.21 -9.23
N THR A 268 10.41 -4.81 -7.97
CA THR A 268 11.22 -3.78 -7.31
C THR A 268 12.33 -4.35 -6.41
N TYR A 269 12.32 -5.66 -6.13
CA TYR A 269 13.28 -6.29 -5.22
C TYR A 269 14.73 -6.14 -5.69
N GLY A 270 15.57 -5.58 -4.82
CA GLY A 270 17.01 -5.38 -5.06
C GLY A 270 17.36 -4.29 -6.07
N MET A 271 16.39 -3.51 -6.56
CA MET A 271 16.61 -2.47 -7.56
C MET A 271 16.79 -1.09 -6.90
N PRO A 272 17.64 -0.21 -7.48
CA PRO A 272 17.74 1.17 -7.01
C PRO A 272 16.42 1.90 -7.22
N LEU A 273 16.11 2.85 -6.34
CA LEU A 273 14.88 3.62 -6.43
C LEU A 273 14.94 4.52 -7.68
N PRO A 274 13.90 4.56 -8.52
CA PRO A 274 13.88 5.46 -9.66
C PRO A 274 13.89 6.91 -9.16
N GLU A 275 14.84 7.71 -9.64
CA GLU A 275 14.91 9.14 -9.30
C GLU A 275 14.17 9.99 -10.32
N THR A 276 14.16 9.57 -11.60
CA THR A 276 13.53 10.27 -12.72
C THR A 276 12.52 9.37 -13.45
N LEU A 277 11.67 9.98 -14.29
CA LEU A 277 10.65 9.27 -15.07
C LEU A 277 11.24 8.26 -16.07
N ASP A 278 12.43 8.55 -16.61
CA ASP A 278 13.11 7.71 -17.60
C ASP A 278 13.71 6.44 -16.98
N HIS A 279 14.00 6.48 -15.67
CA HIS A 279 14.46 5.31 -14.90
C HIS A 279 13.30 4.44 -14.39
N MET A 280 12.05 4.76 -14.72
CA MET A 280 10.90 3.98 -14.26
C MET A 280 10.81 2.65 -14.98
N GLN A 281 10.63 1.57 -14.21
CA GLN A 281 10.52 0.23 -14.76
C GLN A 281 9.25 0.06 -15.61
N THR A 282 9.41 -0.56 -16.77
CA THR A 282 8.30 -0.85 -17.69
C THR A 282 7.62 -2.17 -17.35
N ILE A 283 6.30 -2.23 -17.51
CA ILE A 283 5.52 -3.47 -17.41
C ILE A 283 6.14 -4.55 -18.33
N GLN A 284 6.24 -5.78 -17.84
CA GLN A 284 6.90 -6.91 -18.54
C GLN A 284 6.38 -7.13 -19.97
N ARG A 285 5.08 -6.91 -20.21
CA ARG A 285 4.46 -6.99 -21.55
C ARG A 285 5.03 -5.95 -22.53
N PHE A 286 5.27 -4.72 -22.07
CA PHE A 286 5.87 -3.67 -22.91
C PHE A 286 7.37 -3.87 -23.09
N LYS A 287 8.07 -4.55 -22.16
CA LYS A 287 9.48 -4.92 -22.35
C LYS A 287 9.66 -5.87 -23.54
N LYS A 288 8.72 -6.80 -23.75
CA LYS A 288 8.72 -7.71 -24.90
C LYS A 288 8.42 -6.98 -26.22
N THR A 289 7.52 -5.99 -26.21
CA THR A 289 7.18 -5.16 -27.38
C THR A 289 8.29 -4.14 -27.72
N GLN A 290 9.00 -3.62 -26.72
CA GLN A 290 10.10 -2.68 -26.93
C GLN A 290 11.33 -3.40 -27.50
N ASN A 291 11.65 -4.60 -26.98
CA ASN A 291 12.68 -5.46 -27.58
C ASN A 291 12.32 -5.90 -29.00
N SER A 292 11.05 -6.21 -29.30
CA SER A 292 10.65 -6.55 -30.67
C SER A 292 10.77 -5.36 -31.63
N ASN A 293 10.50 -4.13 -31.17
CA ASN A 293 10.62 -2.93 -31.99
C ASN A 293 12.08 -2.50 -32.21
N THR A 294 12.99 -2.72 -31.26
CA THR A 294 14.43 -2.49 -31.45
C THR A 294 15.04 -3.53 -32.40
N LEU A 295 14.64 -4.80 -32.29
CA LEU A 295 15.08 -5.86 -33.21
C LEU A 295 14.57 -5.68 -34.66
N SER A 296 13.42 -5.01 -34.85
CA SER A 296 12.91 -4.66 -36.19
C SER A 296 13.46 -3.34 -36.75
N GLY A 297 14.04 -2.47 -35.91
CA GLY A 297 14.64 -1.21 -36.33
C GLY A 297 16.05 -1.36 -36.87
N ASP A 298 16.79 -2.37 -36.41
CA ASP A 298 18.17 -2.62 -36.84
C ASP A 298 18.27 -3.33 -38.20
N THR A 299 17.19 -3.92 -38.71
CA THR A 299 17.19 -4.59 -40.04
C THR A 299 16.95 -3.63 -41.20
N THR A 300 16.49 -2.39 -40.97
CA THR A 300 16.20 -1.41 -42.03
C THR A 300 17.29 -0.35 -42.24
N ALA A 301 18.38 -0.37 -41.46
CA ALA A 301 19.39 0.69 -41.47
C ALA A 301 20.72 0.32 -42.16
N VAL A 302 20.86 -0.87 -42.77
CA VAL A 302 22.14 -1.34 -43.34
C VAL A 302 22.17 -1.35 -44.88
N GLU A 303 21.06 -1.06 -45.59
CA GLU A 303 20.99 -1.33 -47.03
C GLU A 303 21.02 -0.09 -47.97
N ASN A 304 21.42 1.10 -47.49
CA ASN A 304 21.35 2.32 -48.35
C ASN A 304 22.61 3.19 -48.48
N ASP A 305 23.78 2.79 -47.97
CA ASP A 305 25.03 3.58 -48.13
C ASP A 305 26.05 2.90 -49.04
N SER A 306 25.62 2.52 -50.24
CA SER A 306 26.53 2.29 -51.38
C SER A 306 25.81 2.53 -52.69
N VAL A 307 25.89 3.77 -53.21
CA VAL A 307 25.95 4.17 -54.64
C VAL A 307 25.81 5.70 -54.70
N LEU A 308 26.97 6.37 -54.79
CA LEU A 308 27.33 7.57 -55.60
C LEU A 308 28.45 8.36 -54.91
#